data_AF-A0A058ZWN4-F1
#
_entry.id   AF-A0A058ZWN4-F1
#
_cell.length_a   1.000
_cell.length_b   1.000
_cell.length_c   1.000
_cell.angle_alpha   90.00
_cell.angle_beta   90.00
_cell.angle_gamma   90.00
#
_symmetry.space_group_name_H-M   'P 1'
#
loop_
_entity.id
_entity.type
_entity.pdbx_description
1 polymer ?
#
loop_
_entity_poly.entity_id
_entity_poly.type
_entity_poly.pdbx_seq_one_letter_code
_entity_poly.pdbx_strand_id
1 'polypeptide(L)'
;MKRNAVHGLSVPEFCSLIDKIKSLHESMCRDIRDSFKVTDACDVWIKGQVDRKLPFQEKHVMQQASILGNMEEHGVLKRFDMREKCDNEGLDDESKNDVPAVVEFGAGRGYLTQLLADCYGINRVFLVERKSYKLKADRSLRQKESLLLERLRID
;
A
#
# COMPACT_ATOMS: atom_id res chain seq x y z
N MET A 1 -12.25 -24.26 10.34
CA MET A 1 -13.14 -23.76 11.42
C MET A 1 -14.17 -22.74 10.92
N LYS A 2 -13.81 -21.60 10.30
CA LYS A 2 -14.81 -20.64 9.77
C LYS A 2 -15.68 -21.14 8.61
N ARG A 3 -15.11 -21.91 7.66
CA ARG A 3 -15.89 -22.47 6.53
C ARG A 3 -16.97 -23.46 6.95
N ASN A 4 -16.69 -24.28 7.95
CA ASN A 4 -17.64 -25.30 8.43
C ASN A 4 -18.89 -24.65 9.07
N ALA A 5 -18.75 -23.47 9.66
CA ALA A 5 -19.89 -22.72 10.21
C ALA A 5 -20.87 -22.23 9.12
N VAL A 6 -20.39 -22.00 7.89
CA VAL A 6 -21.25 -21.63 6.75
C VAL A 6 -21.82 -22.87 6.07
N HIS A 7 -21.01 -23.91 5.87
CA HIS A 7 -21.45 -25.16 5.24
C HIS A 7 -22.42 -25.98 6.09
N GLY A 8 -22.47 -25.75 7.41
CA GLY A 8 -23.42 -26.39 8.32
C GLY A 8 -24.79 -25.72 8.38
N LEU A 9 -24.98 -24.58 7.70
CA LEU A 9 -26.27 -23.89 7.68
C LEU A 9 -27.25 -24.62 6.76
N SER A 10 -28.49 -24.73 7.21
CA SER A 10 -29.60 -25.05 6.32
C SER A 10 -29.83 -23.91 5.32
N VAL A 11 -30.54 -24.19 4.23
CA VAL A 11 -30.86 -23.18 3.20
C VAL A 11 -31.55 -21.95 3.80
N PRO A 12 -32.57 -22.07 4.69
CA PRO A 12 -33.21 -20.90 5.31
C PRO A 12 -32.27 -20.08 6.19
N GLU A 13 -31.41 -20.73 6.97
CA GLU A 13 -30.44 -20.04 7.83
C GLU A 13 -29.38 -19.31 7.01
N PHE A 14 -28.96 -19.91 5.89
CA PHE A 14 -28.06 -19.26 4.95
C PHE A 14 -28.71 -18.03 4.31
N CYS A 15 -29.96 -18.13 3.86
CA CYS A 15 -30.71 -16.98 3.34
C CYS A 15 -30.83 -15.86 4.39
N SER A 16 -31.19 -16.19 5.63
CA SER A 16 -31.26 -15.23 6.73
C SER A 16 -29.92 -14.52 7.00
N LEU A 17 -28.80 -15.26 6.92
CA LEU A 17 -27.47 -14.67 7.04
C LEU A 17 -27.17 -13.69 5.89
N ILE A 18 -27.54 -14.04 4.66
CA ILE A 18 -27.37 -13.14 3.50
C ILE A 18 -28.22 -11.88 3.67
N ASP A 19 -29.48 -12.02 4.10
CA ASP A 19 -30.37 -10.87 4.31
C ASP A 19 -29.85 -9.95 5.42
N LYS A 20 -29.30 -10.52 6.49
CA LYS A 20 -28.62 -9.76 7.55
C LYS A 20 -27.42 -8.97 7.01
N ILE A 21 -26.59 -9.59 6.16
CA ILE A 21 -25.44 -8.92 5.54
C ILE A 21 -25.91 -7.76 4.66
N LYS A 22 -26.93 -8.00 3.81
CA LYS A 22 -27.50 -6.96 2.94
C LYS A 22 -28.08 -5.80 3.73
N SER A 23 -28.89 -6.09 4.75
CA SER A 23 -29.51 -5.06 5.60
C SER A 23 -28.46 -4.20 6.31
N LEU A 24 -27.40 -4.83 6.86
CA LEU A 24 -26.28 -4.08 7.46
C LEU A 24 -25.56 -3.22 6.42
N HIS A 25 -25.23 -3.78 5.26
CA HIS A 25 -24.60 -3.04 4.17
C HIS A 25 -25.45 -1.83 3.74
N GLU A 26 -26.75 -2.01 3.51
CA GLU A 26 -27.68 -0.93 3.16
C GLU A 26 -27.83 0.12 4.27
N SER A 27 -27.64 -0.25 5.53
CA SER A 27 -27.72 0.69 6.66
C SER A 27 -26.44 1.50 6.86
N MET A 28 -25.26 0.89 6.63
CA MET A 28 -23.96 1.49 6.94
C MET A 28 -23.26 2.09 5.72
N CYS A 29 -23.52 1.55 4.53
CA CYS A 29 -22.76 1.88 3.32
C CYS A 29 -23.46 2.88 2.39
N ARG A 30 -24.51 3.58 2.85
CA ARG A 30 -25.25 4.55 2.01
C ARG A 30 -24.36 5.68 1.49
N ASP A 31 -23.35 6.05 2.28
CA ASP A 31 -22.46 7.18 1.99
C ASP A 31 -21.02 6.73 1.69
N ILE A 32 -20.76 5.42 1.56
CA ILE A 32 -19.46 4.94 1.12
C ILE A 32 -19.35 5.20 -0.36
N ARG A 33 -18.58 6.22 -0.72
CA ARG A 33 -18.25 6.55 -2.10
C ARG A 33 -17.10 5.67 -2.56
N ASP A 34 -17.22 5.15 -3.78
CA ASP A 34 -16.07 4.55 -4.45
C ASP A 34 -14.97 5.61 -4.57
N SER A 35 -13.78 5.29 -4.06
CA SER A 35 -12.61 6.15 -4.22
C SER A 35 -11.57 5.46 -5.08
N PHE A 36 -11.36 6.04 -6.26
CA PHE A 36 -10.28 5.69 -7.15
C PHE A 36 -9.49 6.97 -7.47
N LYS A 37 -8.30 7.08 -6.88
CA LYS A 37 -7.48 8.29 -6.91
C LYS A 37 -6.07 7.95 -7.31
N VAL A 38 -5.74 8.24 -8.56
CA VAL A 38 -4.40 8.03 -9.09
C VAL A 38 -3.72 9.39 -9.21
N THR A 39 -2.60 9.52 -8.52
CA THR A 39 -1.72 10.68 -8.58
C THR A 39 -0.65 10.45 -9.65
N ASP A 40 -0.23 11.52 -10.30
CA ASP A 40 0.88 11.52 -11.26
C ASP A 40 2.23 11.14 -10.62
N ALA A 41 2.36 11.21 -9.29
CA ALA A 41 3.49 10.64 -8.56
C ALA A 41 3.76 9.16 -8.89
N CYS A 42 2.72 8.39 -9.25
CA CYS A 42 2.83 6.97 -9.61
C CYS A 42 2.86 6.72 -11.13
N ASP A 43 2.93 7.75 -11.97
CA ASP A 43 2.82 7.64 -13.43
C ASP A 43 3.85 6.69 -14.05
N VAL A 44 5.09 6.71 -13.54
CA VAL A 44 6.17 5.83 -14.03
C VAL A 44 5.78 4.36 -13.87
N TRP A 45 5.13 4.03 -12.76
CA TRP A 45 4.62 2.69 -12.47
C TRP A 45 3.41 2.33 -13.34
N ILE A 46 2.47 3.25 -13.50
CA ILE A 46 1.23 3.03 -14.26
C ILE A 46 1.51 2.91 -15.75
N LYS A 47 2.43 3.71 -16.29
CA LYS A 47 2.87 3.67 -17.69
C LYS A 47 3.82 2.51 -17.97
N GLY A 48 4.13 1.68 -16.97
CA GLY A 48 5.00 0.51 -17.12
C GLY A 48 6.44 0.86 -17.49
N GLN A 49 6.91 2.04 -17.08
CA GLN A 49 8.26 2.56 -17.38
C GLN A 49 9.31 2.10 -16.36
N VAL A 50 8.92 1.23 -15.42
CA VAL A 50 9.77 0.57 -14.42
C VAL A 50 10.28 -0.78 -14.91
N ASP A 51 11.41 -1.24 -14.37
CA ASP A 51 12.03 -2.51 -14.74
C ASP A 51 11.05 -3.69 -14.61
N ARG A 52 10.78 -4.36 -15.74
CA ARG A 52 9.90 -5.54 -15.85
C ARG A 52 10.38 -6.75 -15.06
N LYS A 53 11.60 -6.75 -14.52
CA LYS A 53 12.10 -7.79 -13.62
C LYS A 53 11.39 -7.81 -12.27
N LEU A 54 10.70 -6.73 -11.90
CA LEU A 54 9.81 -6.71 -10.74
C LEU A 54 8.61 -7.64 -11.02
N PRO A 55 8.32 -8.62 -10.15
CA PRO A 55 7.24 -9.58 -10.34
C PRO A 55 5.88 -8.94 -10.00
N PHE A 56 5.51 -7.91 -10.76
CA PHE A 56 4.40 -7.00 -10.51
C PHE A 56 3.44 -7.05 -11.70
N GLN A 57 2.15 -7.28 -11.45
CA GLN A 57 1.11 -7.27 -12.49
C GLN A 57 0.42 -5.91 -12.52
N GLU A 58 0.00 -5.43 -13.69
CA GLU A 58 -0.63 -4.13 -13.91
C GLU A 58 -1.82 -3.86 -12.96
N LYS A 59 -2.71 -4.85 -12.76
CA LYS A 59 -3.83 -4.74 -11.82
C LYS A 59 -3.39 -4.46 -10.37
N HIS A 60 -2.20 -4.92 -9.97
CA HIS A 60 -1.66 -4.64 -8.64
C HIS A 60 -1.20 -3.18 -8.58
N VAL A 61 -0.67 -2.63 -9.68
CA VAL A 61 -0.15 -1.25 -9.73
C VAL A 61 -1.29 -0.28 -9.52
N MET A 62 -2.38 -0.46 -10.26
CA MET A 62 -3.55 0.41 -10.17
C MET A 62 -4.14 0.44 -8.77
N GLN A 63 -4.22 -0.73 -8.11
CA GLN A 63 -4.69 -0.81 -6.73
C GLN A 63 -3.74 -0.07 -5.76
N GLN A 64 -2.43 -0.34 -5.82
CA GLN A 64 -1.47 0.32 -4.93
C GLN A 64 -1.42 1.83 -5.17
N ALA A 65 -1.39 2.27 -6.43
CA ALA A 65 -1.41 3.68 -6.80
C ALA A 65 -2.69 4.37 -6.29
N SER A 66 -3.85 3.69 -6.38
CA SER A 66 -5.10 4.21 -5.85
C SER A 66 -5.07 4.38 -4.32
N ILE A 67 -4.43 3.46 -3.60
CA ILE A 67 -4.24 3.58 -2.15
C ILE A 67 -3.39 4.81 -1.84
N LEU A 68 -2.26 4.97 -2.53
CA LEU A 68 -1.35 6.09 -2.30
C LEU A 68 -1.98 7.44 -2.66
N GLY A 69 -2.68 7.53 -3.78
CA GLY A 69 -3.35 8.78 -4.16
C GLY A 69 -4.46 9.18 -3.21
N ASN A 70 -5.14 8.22 -2.58
CA ASN A 70 -6.04 8.52 -1.47
C ASN A 70 -5.30 9.04 -0.24
N MET A 71 -4.17 8.42 0.12
CA MET A 71 -3.36 8.89 1.25
C MET A 71 -2.82 10.30 1.01
N GLU A 72 -2.45 10.64 -0.23
CA GLU A 72 -2.07 12.00 -0.62
C GLU A 72 -3.25 12.97 -0.51
N GLU A 73 -4.42 12.63 -1.07
CA GLU A 73 -5.62 13.49 -1.02
C GLU A 73 -6.03 13.83 0.42
N HIS A 74 -5.82 12.91 1.36
CA HIS A 74 -6.12 13.11 2.78
C HIS A 74 -4.94 13.70 3.58
N GLY A 75 -3.84 14.08 2.91
CA GLY A 75 -2.67 14.72 3.52
C GLY A 75 -1.81 13.80 4.38
N VAL A 76 -2.02 12.47 4.30
CA VAL A 76 -1.20 11.46 5.00
C VAL A 76 0.16 11.33 4.32
N LEU A 77 0.18 11.38 2.98
CA LEU A 77 1.40 11.47 2.20
C LEU A 77 1.55 12.89 1.66
N LYS A 78 2.76 13.42 1.74
CA LYS A 78 3.13 14.66 1.07
C LYS A 78 3.95 14.31 -0.16
N ARG A 79 3.72 15.00 -1.27
CA ARG A 79 4.63 14.93 -2.40
C ARG A 79 5.97 15.52 -2.00
N PHE A 80 7.02 14.73 -2.19
CA PHE A 80 8.36 15.26 -2.28
C PHE A 80 8.53 15.79 -3.70
N ASP A 81 8.44 17.11 -3.88
CA ASP A 81 8.74 17.72 -5.17
C ASP A 81 10.25 17.59 -5.44
N MET A 82 10.62 16.59 -6.24
CA MET A 82 11.98 16.40 -6.74
C MET A 82 12.51 17.62 -7.52
N ARG A 83 11.63 18.56 -7.94
CA ARG A 83 12.03 19.81 -8.60
C ARG A 83 12.77 20.78 -7.69
N GLU A 84 12.53 20.77 -6.38
CA GLU A 84 13.21 21.69 -5.45
C GLU A 84 14.67 21.29 -5.17
N LYS A 85 15.10 20.09 -5.59
CA LYS A 85 16.51 19.65 -5.47
C LYS A 85 17.41 20.12 -6.61
N CYS A 86 16.88 20.58 -7.74
CA CYS A 86 17.71 21.04 -8.85
C CYS A 86 18.30 22.45 -8.64
N ASP A 87 17.78 23.22 -7.67
CA ASP A 87 18.21 24.60 -7.43
C ASP A 87 19.01 24.80 -6.13
N ASN A 88 19.23 23.74 -5.34
CA ASN A 88 19.93 23.82 -4.06
C ASN A 88 21.09 22.81 -3.98
N GLU A 89 22.10 23.01 -4.84
CA GLU A 89 23.46 22.55 -4.55
C GLU A 89 24.01 23.34 -3.35
N GLY A 90 23.69 22.91 -2.12
CA GLY A 90 24.36 23.47 -0.93
C GLY A 90 23.56 23.62 0.36
N LEU A 91 22.38 23.02 0.52
CA LEU A 91 21.67 23.06 1.81
C LEU A 91 21.77 21.73 2.55
N ASP A 92 22.17 21.87 3.81
CA ASP A 92 22.56 20.87 4.79
C ASP A 92 21.63 19.65 4.92
N ASP A 93 22.22 18.60 5.50
CA ASP A 93 21.70 17.27 5.85
C ASP A 93 20.37 17.25 6.65
N GLU A 94 19.82 18.41 7.05
CA GLU A 94 18.57 18.54 7.81
C GLU A 94 17.32 18.19 6.99
N SER A 95 17.33 18.38 5.66
CA SER A 95 16.17 18.06 4.80
C SER A 95 15.91 16.55 4.63
N LYS A 96 16.88 15.69 4.96
CA LYS A 96 16.68 14.22 4.98
C LYS A 96 15.90 13.75 6.20
N ASN A 97 15.85 14.55 7.27
CA ASN A 97 15.19 14.17 8.52
C ASN A 97 13.66 14.29 8.46
N ASP A 98 13.11 14.95 7.45
CA ASP A 98 11.66 15.22 7.34
C ASP A 98 10.89 14.12 6.57
N VAL A 99 11.59 13.10 6.06
CA VAL A 99 10.93 11.93 5.44
C VAL A 99 10.34 11.04 6.54
N PRO A 100 9.01 10.83 6.58
CA PRO A 100 8.38 10.05 7.63
C PRO A 100 8.78 8.57 7.55
N ALA A 101 8.91 7.94 8.71
CA ALA A 101 9.01 6.49 8.79
C ALA A 101 7.61 5.87 8.62
N VAL A 102 7.51 4.79 7.86
CA VAL A 102 6.24 4.09 7.59
C VAL A 102 6.23 2.75 8.30
N VAL A 103 5.09 2.42 8.92
CA VAL A 103 4.82 1.09 9.48
C VAL A 103 3.70 0.45 8.66
N GLU A 104 4.02 -0.62 7.93
CA GLU A 104 3.05 -1.33 7.07
C GLU A 104 2.59 -2.62 7.76
N PHE A 105 1.33 -2.65 8.20
CA PHE A 105 0.69 -3.84 8.75
C PHE A 105 0.12 -4.72 7.63
N GLY A 106 0.41 -6.01 7.69
CA GLY A 106 0.00 -6.95 6.64
C GLY A 106 0.78 -6.71 5.34
N ALA A 107 2.07 -6.39 5.47
CA ALA A 107 2.95 -6.01 4.36
C ALA A 107 3.02 -7.05 3.22
N GLY A 108 2.60 -8.29 3.46
CA GLY A 108 2.16 -9.21 2.41
C GLY A 108 3.26 -9.65 1.44
N ARG A 109 3.56 -8.89 0.38
CA ARG A 109 4.69 -9.12 -0.55
C ARG A 109 5.59 -7.89 -0.77
N GLY A 110 5.33 -6.79 -0.06
CA GLY A 110 6.08 -5.52 -0.12
C GLY A 110 5.77 -4.66 -1.34
N TYR A 111 4.63 -4.88 -2.00
CA TYR A 111 4.28 -4.18 -3.24
C TYR A 111 3.89 -2.72 -2.99
N LEU A 112 3.13 -2.44 -1.93
CA LEU A 112 2.80 -1.08 -1.52
C LEU A 112 4.07 -0.34 -1.10
N THR A 113 4.90 -0.98 -0.26
CA THR A 113 6.22 -0.47 0.14
C THR A 113 7.08 -0.04 -1.05
N GLN A 114 7.09 -0.83 -2.13
CA GLN A 114 7.86 -0.53 -3.33
C GLN A 114 7.41 0.80 -3.96
N LEU A 115 6.10 0.98 -4.15
CA LEU A 115 5.57 2.22 -4.70
C LEU A 115 5.78 3.41 -3.73
N LEU A 116 5.66 3.23 -2.42
CA LEU A 116 5.99 4.27 -1.43
C LEU A 116 7.43 4.74 -1.57
N ALA A 117 8.37 3.81 -1.66
CA ALA A 117 9.79 4.11 -1.79
C ALA A 117 10.14 4.74 -3.16
N ASP A 118 9.48 4.32 -4.24
CA ASP A 118 9.74 4.87 -5.59
C ASP A 118 9.06 6.21 -5.85
N CYS A 119 7.81 6.39 -5.40
CA CYS A 119 6.97 7.52 -5.79
C CYS A 119 6.98 8.66 -4.77
N TYR A 120 7.21 8.35 -3.48
CA TYR A 120 7.14 9.32 -2.38
C TYR A 120 8.45 9.47 -1.61
N GLY A 121 9.53 8.80 -2.07
CA GLY A 121 10.86 8.93 -1.48
C GLY A 121 10.99 8.36 -0.06
N ILE A 122 10.02 7.56 0.40
CA ILE A 122 10.05 6.94 1.72
C ILE A 122 11.28 6.04 1.84
N ASN A 123 12.09 6.30 2.86
CA ASN A 123 13.40 5.69 3.05
C ASN A 123 13.54 4.91 4.37
N ARG A 124 12.51 4.91 5.24
CA ARG A 124 12.47 4.15 6.49
C ARG A 124 11.15 3.41 6.59
N VAL A 125 11.18 2.09 6.54
CA VAL A 125 9.97 1.27 6.56
C VAL A 125 10.10 0.08 7.51
N PHE A 126 9.09 -0.10 8.36
CA PHE A 126 8.90 -1.25 9.22
C PHE A 126 7.77 -2.11 8.68
N LEU A 127 8.10 -3.32 8.21
CA LEU A 127 7.13 -4.28 7.70
C LEU A 127 6.67 -5.20 8.82
N VAL A 128 5.37 -5.17 9.11
CA VAL A 128 4.74 -5.94 10.17
C VAL A 128 3.87 -7.03 9.56
N GLU A 129 4.20 -8.30 9.81
CA GLU A 129 3.46 -9.43 9.24
C GLU A 129 3.48 -10.65 10.18
N ARG A 130 2.38 -11.41 10.19
CA ARG A 130 2.24 -12.59 11.05
C ARG A 130 3.06 -13.79 10.54
N LYS A 131 3.09 -13.96 9.21
CA LYS A 131 3.80 -15.05 8.52
C LYS A 131 4.87 -14.50 7.59
N SER A 132 6.07 -15.08 7.64
CA SER A 132 7.13 -14.75 6.69
C SER A 132 6.79 -15.23 5.28
N TYR A 133 6.00 -14.45 4.55
CA TYR A 133 5.91 -14.60 3.11
C TYR A 133 7.28 -14.23 2.53
N LYS A 134 7.82 -15.06 1.63
CA LYS A 134 8.94 -14.64 0.77
C LYS A 134 8.43 -13.47 -0.09
N LEU A 135 8.60 -12.25 0.44
CA LEU A 135 8.13 -11.01 -0.16
C LEU A 135 8.81 -10.88 -1.52
N LYS A 136 8.02 -10.84 -2.59
CA LYS A 136 8.54 -10.84 -3.95
C LYS A 136 9.26 -9.53 -4.29
N ALA A 137 8.84 -8.41 -3.68
CA ALA A 137 9.47 -7.11 -3.84
C ALA A 137 10.71 -6.93 -2.94
N ASP A 138 10.92 -7.79 -1.93
CA ASP A 138 11.99 -7.56 -0.94
C ASP A 138 13.39 -7.58 -1.53
N ARG A 139 13.65 -8.37 -2.58
CA ARG A 139 14.94 -8.34 -3.26
C ARG A 139 15.21 -6.97 -3.87
N SER A 140 14.21 -6.38 -4.52
CA SER A 140 14.32 -5.05 -5.13
C SER A 140 14.36 -3.94 -4.10
N LEU A 141 13.60 -4.05 -3.01
CA LEU A 141 13.63 -3.11 -1.90
C LEU A 141 15.01 -3.09 -1.23
N ARG A 142 15.61 -4.25 -0.95
CA ARG A 142 16.94 -4.34 -0.32
C ARG A 142 18.09 -3.89 -1.20
N GLN A 143 17.89 -3.82 -2.52
CA GLN A 143 18.87 -3.26 -3.46
C GLN A 143 18.89 -1.73 -3.43
N LYS A 144 17.91 -1.08 -2.80
CA LYS A 144 17.92 0.37 -2.61
C LYS A 144 18.78 0.72 -1.41
N GLU A 145 20.00 1.19 -1.66
CA GLU A 145 20.97 1.56 -0.61
C GLU A 145 20.44 2.63 0.35
N SER A 146 19.55 3.50 -0.11
CA SER A 146 18.94 4.57 0.69
C SER A 146 17.74 4.11 1.53
N LEU A 147 17.28 2.86 1.42
CA LEU A 147 16.09 2.37 2.11
C LEU A 147 16.46 1.52 3.33
N LEU A 148 16.18 2.04 4.53
CA LEU A 148 16.16 1.27 5.76
C LEU A 148 14.86 0.44 5.82
N LEU A 149 15.01 -0.87 5.81
CA LEU A 149 13.90 -1.83 5.79
C LEU A 149 13.99 -2.81 6.96
N GLU A 150 13.14 -2.61 7.97
CA GLU A 150 13.04 -3.46 9.14
C GLU A 150 11.85 -4.40 9.07
N ARG A 151 11.99 -5.58 9.67
CA ARG A 151 10.95 -6.61 9.67
C ARG A 151 10.57 -7.00 11.09
N LEU A 152 9.30 -6.78 11.39
CA LEU A 152 8.71 -7.14 12.67
C LEU A 152 7.71 -8.27 12.43
N ARG A 153 7.79 -9.29 13.27
CA ARG A 153 6.83 -10.39 13.28
C ARG A 153 5.98 -10.25 14.54
N ILE A 154 4.67 -10.37 14.36
CA ILE A 154 3.73 -10.46 15.48
C ILE A 154 3.23 -11.91 15.53
N ASP A 155 3.27 -12.49 16.72
CA ASP A 155 2.88 -13.84 17.09
C ASP A 155 1.34 -14.01 17.22
#